data_AF-B0DKQ2-F1
#
_entry.id   AF-B0DKQ2-F1
#
_cell.length_a   1.000
_cell.length_b   1.000
_cell.length_c   1.000
_cell.angle_alpha   90.00
_cell.angle_beta   90.00
_cell.angle_gamma   90.00
#
_symmetry.space_group_name_H-M   'P 1'
#
loop_
_entity.id
_entity.type
_entity.pdbx_description
1 polymer ?
#
loop_
_entity_poly.entity_id
_entity_poly.type
_entity_poly.pdbx_seq_one_letter_code
_entity_poly.pdbx_strand_id
1 'polypeptide(L)'
;MAPAGNPSILSPQELESRLAECQAGTTQSYPFLLNQSDSESAISTKKLEAWFSGIEAFGAACNISPVQWADVAIFFLAPEGEDWELKAVMSERKASHLKEMKRLFWDWDDFKDSLTIYIASPFMVYSPRNLKRRLDDWAGKTHSYPFLLNQSDSESAISANKLEAWFSGTIEACGGDCDILPLQWADVAIFFLAPEGEAQELKAVMSERKTRYLEETKRSFWDWDDFKEDFRLVNRQATEISKAAKGKENKDQLSEFYKNHPFIAASASAGLIIGGSVVLLPALGVMALNAIGFTAGGVLAGSLAATIQSILYGGLTGGLFSIFQSIGATAVLPGVTAVAGASTALGAGVSSLINLKMQRGMGEDGQDDREDGEDDPIATRPPSPVLSETL
;
A
#
# COMPACT_ATOMS: atom_id res chain seq x y z
N MET A 1 -45.67 26.66 31.19
CA MET A 1 -44.29 26.53 30.68
C MET A 1 -43.35 26.87 31.82
N ALA A 2 -42.58 25.89 32.31
CA ALA A 2 -41.49 26.20 33.23
C ALA A 2 -40.47 27.08 32.48
N PRO A 3 -39.82 28.06 33.13
CA PRO A 3 -38.76 28.83 32.50
C PRO A 3 -37.68 27.85 32.02
N ALA A 4 -37.31 27.94 30.74
CA ALA A 4 -36.21 27.16 30.21
C ALA A 4 -34.99 27.44 31.09
N GLY A 5 -34.45 26.39 31.72
CA GLY A 5 -33.21 26.51 32.47
C GLY A 5 -32.11 27.03 31.56
N ASN A 6 -31.11 27.72 32.12
CA ASN A 6 -29.95 28.13 31.33
C ASN A 6 -29.34 26.91 30.63
N PRO A 7 -29.04 26.98 29.33
CA PRO A 7 -28.49 25.85 28.61
C PRO A 7 -27.13 25.48 29.20
N SER A 8 -26.92 24.19 29.43
CA SER A 8 -25.69 23.67 30.01
C SER A 8 -24.64 23.45 28.93
N ILE A 9 -23.39 23.78 29.24
CA ILE A 9 -22.23 23.32 28.46
C ILE A 9 -21.93 21.90 28.91
N LEU A 10 -22.01 20.94 27.99
CA LEU A 10 -21.80 19.52 28.24
C LEU A 10 -20.36 19.13 27.90
N SER A 11 -19.78 18.18 28.63
CA SER A 11 -18.55 17.51 28.17
C SER A 11 -18.83 16.71 26.88
N PRO A 12 -17.79 16.33 26.10
CA PRO A 12 -18.00 15.55 24.88
C PRO A 12 -18.80 14.25 25.08
N GLN A 13 -18.55 13.51 26.17
CA GLN A 13 -19.27 12.27 26.50
C GLN A 13 -20.72 12.53 26.90
N GLU A 14 -20.97 13.58 27.68
CA GLU A 14 -22.34 13.97 28.05
C GLU A 14 -23.12 14.49 26.85
N LEU A 15 -22.45 15.20 25.94
CA LEU A 15 -23.04 15.66 24.68
C LEU A 15 -23.47 14.45 23.86
N GLU A 16 -22.58 13.49 23.59
CA GLU A 16 -22.92 12.27 22.85
C GLU A 16 -24.09 11.50 23.49
N SER A 17 -24.06 11.29 24.81
CA SER A 17 -25.17 10.65 25.53
C SER A 17 -26.48 11.42 25.37
N ARG A 18 -26.43 12.75 25.48
CA ARG A 18 -27.61 13.61 25.31
C ARG A 18 -28.15 13.57 23.89
N LEU A 19 -27.27 13.57 22.88
CA LEU A 19 -27.65 13.47 21.48
C LEU A 19 -28.36 12.14 21.20
N ALA A 20 -27.83 11.03 21.73
CA ALA A 20 -28.43 9.71 21.59
C ALA A 20 -29.80 9.60 22.29
N GLU A 21 -29.93 10.12 23.51
CA GLU A 21 -31.21 10.17 24.24
C GLU A 21 -32.27 10.99 23.49
N CYS A 22 -31.90 12.18 23.02
CA CYS A 22 -32.78 13.04 22.25
C CYS A 22 -33.22 12.39 20.94
N GLN A 23 -32.29 11.74 20.24
CA GLN A 23 -32.58 11.07 18.98
C GLN A 23 -33.53 9.89 19.19
N ALA A 24 -33.38 9.12 20.27
CA ALA A 24 -34.28 8.02 20.60
C ALA A 24 -35.69 8.48 21.01
N GLY A 25 -35.80 9.65 21.64
CA GLY A 25 -37.08 10.21 22.11
C GLY A 25 -37.88 10.96 21.05
N THR A 26 -37.27 11.31 19.90
CA THR A 26 -37.91 12.15 18.90
C THR A 26 -38.53 11.31 17.79
N THR A 27 -39.83 11.46 17.54
CA THR A 27 -40.51 10.86 16.38
C THR A 27 -40.13 11.50 15.05
N GLN A 28 -39.46 12.65 15.10
CA GLN A 28 -38.99 13.37 13.93
C GLN A 28 -37.62 12.82 13.52
N SER A 29 -37.55 12.27 12.32
CA SER A 29 -36.26 11.88 11.71
C SER A 29 -35.50 13.17 11.39
N TYR A 30 -34.45 13.47 12.16
CA TYR A 30 -33.55 14.56 11.83
C TYR A 30 -32.71 14.15 10.62
N PRO A 31 -32.69 14.97 9.56
CA PRO A 31 -31.97 14.62 8.36
C PRO A 31 -30.47 14.71 8.64
N PHE A 32 -29.78 13.57 8.57
CA PHE A 32 -28.35 13.57 8.28
C PHE A 32 -28.14 14.30 6.94
N LEU A 33 -27.15 15.19 6.87
CA LEU A 33 -26.94 16.08 5.71
C LEU A 33 -26.84 15.31 4.38
N LEU A 34 -26.31 14.08 4.42
CA LEU A 34 -26.00 13.26 3.24
C LEU A 34 -26.89 12.01 3.08
N ASN A 35 -27.95 11.84 3.88
CA ASN A 35 -28.75 10.60 3.86
C ASN A 35 -29.81 10.57 2.75
N GLN A 36 -29.47 11.01 1.54
CA GLN A 36 -30.32 10.83 0.37
C GLN A 36 -29.52 10.18 -0.75
N SER A 37 -30.04 9.04 -1.20
CA SER A 37 -29.76 8.32 -2.43
C SER A 37 -29.88 9.16 -3.72
N ASP A 38 -29.89 10.48 -3.62
CA ASP A 38 -29.85 11.42 -4.71
C ASP A 38 -28.40 11.52 -5.20
N SER A 39 -27.94 10.43 -5.82
CA SER A 39 -26.68 10.42 -6.54
C SER A 39 -26.69 11.57 -7.55
N GLU A 40 -25.73 12.50 -7.41
CA GLU A 40 -25.21 13.43 -8.43
C GLU A 40 -25.58 14.92 -8.37
N SER A 41 -26.53 15.39 -7.55
CA SER A 41 -26.72 16.85 -7.42
C SER A 41 -25.99 17.40 -6.19
N ALA A 42 -25.07 18.34 -6.40
CA ALA A 42 -24.46 19.13 -5.33
C ALA A 42 -25.53 19.61 -4.32
N ILE A 43 -25.24 19.54 -3.02
CA ILE A 43 -26.16 20.00 -1.98
C ILE A 43 -26.47 21.49 -2.24
N SER A 44 -27.71 21.79 -2.63
CA SER A 44 -28.12 23.18 -2.84
C SER A 44 -27.98 23.99 -1.54
N THR A 45 -27.61 25.26 -1.63
CA THR A 45 -27.53 26.18 -0.49
C THR A 45 -28.80 26.15 0.37
N LYS A 46 -29.98 26.09 -0.26
CA LYS A 46 -31.27 25.98 0.44
C LYS A 46 -31.42 24.69 1.27
N LYS A 47 -30.95 23.54 0.76
CA LYS A 47 -30.93 22.28 1.52
C LYS A 47 -29.98 22.40 2.72
N LEU A 48 -28.82 23.03 2.54
CA LEU A 48 -27.84 23.25 3.60
C LEU A 48 -28.36 24.20 4.70
N GLU A 49 -28.99 25.32 4.34
CA GLU A 49 -29.62 26.25 5.28
C GLU A 49 -30.74 25.59 6.10
N ALA A 50 -31.56 24.77 5.43
CA ALA A 50 -32.60 23.99 6.10
C ALA A 50 -31.99 22.98 7.08
N TRP A 51 -30.86 22.37 6.73
CA TRP A 51 -30.13 21.48 7.64
C TRP A 51 -29.56 22.22 8.85
N PHE A 52 -28.92 23.39 8.66
CA PHE A 52 -28.47 24.22 9.78
C PHE A 52 -29.60 24.60 10.72
N SER A 53 -30.74 25.05 10.18
CA SER A 53 -31.93 25.37 10.98
C SER A 53 -32.43 24.14 11.76
N GLY A 54 -32.32 22.95 11.18
CA GLY A 54 -32.63 21.68 11.85
C GLY A 54 -31.70 21.38 13.03
N ILE A 55 -30.40 21.62 12.88
CA ILE A 55 -29.42 21.47 13.97
C ILE A 55 -29.69 22.45 15.11
N GLU A 56 -29.99 23.71 14.80
CA GLU A 56 -30.31 24.74 15.79
C GLU A 56 -31.58 24.37 16.58
N ALA A 57 -32.63 23.93 15.88
CA ALA A 57 -33.87 23.46 16.49
C ALA A 57 -33.65 22.22 17.36
N PHE A 58 -32.83 21.27 16.91
CA PHE A 58 -32.46 20.08 17.67
C PHE A 58 -31.69 20.44 18.94
N GLY A 59 -30.66 21.28 18.82
CA GLY A 59 -29.86 21.74 19.95
C GLY A 59 -30.72 22.43 21.00
N ALA A 60 -31.65 23.30 20.57
CA ALA A 60 -32.60 23.96 21.46
C ALA A 60 -33.55 22.96 22.15
N ALA A 61 -34.09 21.98 21.41
CA ALA A 61 -34.96 20.94 21.97
C ALA A 61 -34.24 20.08 23.03
N CYS A 62 -32.94 19.85 22.84
CA CYS A 62 -32.09 19.09 23.75
C CYS A 62 -31.47 19.92 24.89
N ASN A 63 -31.81 21.22 24.99
CA ASN A 63 -31.23 22.15 25.95
C ASN A 63 -29.68 22.23 25.87
N ILE A 64 -29.14 22.13 24.66
CA ILE A 64 -27.70 22.22 24.37
C ILE A 64 -27.35 23.69 24.11
N SER A 65 -26.25 24.16 24.71
CA SER A 65 -25.76 25.53 24.51
C SER A 65 -25.40 25.80 23.03
N PRO A 66 -25.74 26.98 22.47
CA PRO A 66 -25.40 27.35 21.09
C PRO A 66 -23.91 27.23 20.75
N VAL A 67 -23.02 27.43 21.74
CA VAL A 67 -21.57 27.27 21.57
C VAL A 67 -21.14 25.84 21.21
N GLN A 68 -22.02 24.85 21.37
CA GLN A 68 -21.77 23.45 21.04
C GLN A 68 -22.51 22.99 19.77
N TRP A 69 -23.25 23.86 19.08
CA TRP A 69 -24.00 23.46 17.89
C TRP A 69 -23.11 22.96 16.75
N ALA A 70 -21.87 23.46 16.63
CA ALA A 70 -20.89 22.90 15.70
C ALA A 70 -20.57 21.42 16.01
N ASP A 71 -20.52 21.03 17.28
CA ASP A 71 -20.27 19.65 17.70
C ASP A 71 -21.48 18.75 17.41
N VAL A 72 -22.68 19.28 17.65
CA VAL A 72 -23.93 18.63 17.26
C VAL A 72 -23.98 18.43 15.75
N ALA A 73 -23.63 19.45 14.97
CA ALA A 73 -23.59 19.37 13.51
C ALA A 73 -22.62 18.29 13.04
N ILE A 74 -21.38 18.28 13.54
CA ILE A 74 -20.37 17.25 13.22
C ILE A 74 -20.86 15.85 13.58
N PHE A 75 -21.58 15.68 14.69
CA PHE A 75 -22.18 14.40 15.05
C PHE A 75 -23.14 13.89 13.96
N PHE A 76 -23.96 14.79 13.39
CA PHE A 76 -24.93 14.49 12.32
C PHE A 76 -24.38 14.59 10.88
N LEU A 77 -23.08 14.88 10.71
CA LEU A 77 -22.41 14.74 9.40
C LEU A 77 -22.21 13.24 9.13
N ALA A 78 -23.16 12.65 8.40
CA ALA A 78 -23.21 11.25 7.93
C ALA A 78 -23.23 10.13 9.00
N PRO A 79 -24.14 9.14 8.88
CA PRO A 79 -24.09 7.94 9.71
C PRO A 79 -22.88 7.05 9.33
N GLU A 80 -22.45 6.20 10.26
CA GLU A 80 -21.40 5.20 10.02
C GLU A 80 -21.76 4.35 8.78
N GLY A 81 -20.92 4.40 7.74
CA GLY A 81 -21.07 3.50 6.59
C GLY A 81 -20.55 4.01 5.25
N GLU A 82 -20.86 5.25 4.86
CA GLU A 82 -20.59 5.69 3.47
C GLU A 82 -19.96 7.08 3.30
N ASP A 83 -20.09 8.01 4.26
CA ASP A 83 -19.55 9.38 4.15
C ASP A 83 -18.84 9.88 5.43
N TRP A 84 -18.03 9.01 6.07
CA TRP A 84 -17.22 9.39 7.24
C TRP A 84 -16.21 10.51 6.93
N GLU A 85 -15.93 10.77 5.65
CA GLU A 85 -14.94 11.73 5.18
C GLU A 85 -15.35 13.17 5.50
N LEU A 86 -16.60 13.56 5.28
CA LEU A 86 -17.06 14.92 5.59
C LEU A 86 -16.97 15.18 7.11
N LYS A 87 -17.36 14.19 7.92
CA LYS A 87 -17.22 14.26 9.38
C LYS A 87 -15.77 14.39 9.81
N ALA A 88 -14.88 13.58 9.23
CA ALA A 88 -13.45 13.61 9.51
C ALA A 88 -12.83 14.96 9.13
N VAL A 89 -13.10 15.46 7.92
CA VAL A 89 -12.61 16.75 7.44
C VAL A 89 -13.09 17.89 8.33
N MET A 90 -14.37 17.92 8.69
CA MET A 90 -14.89 18.96 9.58
C MET A 90 -14.32 18.83 11.00
N SER A 91 -14.07 17.61 11.48
CA SER A 91 -13.42 17.39 12.78
C SER A 91 -11.96 17.88 12.80
N GLU A 92 -11.21 17.64 11.73
CA GLU A 92 -9.83 18.12 11.58
C GLU A 92 -9.78 19.65 11.44
N ARG A 93 -10.69 20.23 10.65
CA ARG A 93 -10.85 21.69 10.55
C ARG A 93 -11.19 22.32 11.90
N LYS A 94 -12.08 21.68 12.67
CA LYS A 94 -12.38 22.11 14.06
C LYS A 94 -11.10 22.14 14.88
N ALA A 95 -10.35 21.05 14.92
CA ALA A 95 -9.13 20.96 15.73
C ALA A 95 -8.11 22.05 15.34
N SER A 96 -7.94 22.27 14.04
CA SER A 96 -7.04 23.31 13.50
C SER A 96 -7.51 24.72 13.88
N HIS A 97 -8.79 25.01 13.68
CA HIS A 97 -9.39 26.31 14.00
C HIS A 97 -9.29 26.63 15.50
N LEU A 98 -9.59 25.66 16.38
CA LEU A 98 -9.48 25.86 17.83
C LEU A 98 -8.04 26.13 18.27
N LYS A 99 -7.07 25.43 17.67
CA LYS A 99 -5.64 25.61 17.95
C LYS A 99 -5.15 26.99 17.50
N GLU A 100 -5.52 27.41 16.29
CA GLU A 100 -5.12 28.69 15.72
C GLU A 100 -5.74 29.88 16.47
N MET A 101 -7.05 29.82 16.71
CA MET A 101 -7.80 30.91 17.35
C MET A 101 -7.67 30.91 18.88
N LYS A 102 -7.05 29.88 19.48
CA LYS A 102 -6.95 29.66 20.93
C LYS A 102 -8.33 29.70 21.62
N ARG A 103 -9.34 29.14 20.95
CA ARG A 103 -10.72 29.05 21.44
C ARG A 103 -11.02 27.64 21.95
N LEU A 104 -12.00 27.53 22.85
CA LEU A 104 -12.48 26.23 23.35
C LEU A 104 -13.56 25.62 22.43
N PHE A 105 -14.33 26.46 21.75
CA PHE A 105 -15.45 26.07 20.89
C PHE A 105 -15.33 26.71 19.52
N TRP A 106 -15.86 26.01 18.51
CA TRP A 106 -15.96 26.55 17.16
C TRP A 106 -17.26 27.33 17.08
N ASP A 107 -17.15 28.63 16.83
CA ASP A 107 -18.32 29.49 16.67
C ASP A 107 -19.26 28.93 15.59
N TRP A 108 -20.56 29.00 15.83
CA TRP A 108 -21.55 28.36 14.95
C TRP A 108 -21.61 29.04 13.58
N ASP A 109 -21.47 30.36 13.52
CA ASP A 109 -21.45 31.07 12.24
C ASP A 109 -20.15 30.76 11.47
N ASP A 110 -19.00 30.74 12.15
CA ASP A 110 -17.72 30.33 11.55
C ASP A 110 -17.79 28.88 11.01
N PHE A 111 -18.47 27.97 11.71
CA PHE A 111 -18.70 26.60 11.25
C PHE A 111 -19.60 26.55 10.00
N LYS A 112 -20.72 27.29 10.00
CA LYS A 112 -21.65 27.35 8.86
C LYS A 112 -20.93 27.86 7.61
N ASP A 113 -20.14 28.91 7.74
CA ASP A 113 -19.35 29.45 6.64
C ASP A 113 -18.32 28.42 6.15
N SER A 114 -17.59 27.75 7.06
CA SER A 114 -16.61 26.73 6.69
C SER A 114 -17.23 25.55 5.95
N LEU A 115 -18.39 25.07 6.41
CA LEU A 115 -19.11 23.97 5.77
C LEU A 115 -19.73 24.40 4.44
N THR A 116 -20.26 25.62 4.36
CA THR A 116 -20.81 26.18 3.11
C THR A 116 -19.72 26.33 2.07
N ILE A 117 -18.55 26.87 2.45
CA ILE A 117 -17.38 26.95 1.57
C ILE A 117 -16.92 25.54 1.16
N TYR A 118 -16.93 24.56 2.08
CA TYR A 118 -16.55 23.19 1.76
C TYR A 118 -17.50 22.55 0.74
N ILE A 119 -18.82 22.70 0.93
CA ILE A 119 -19.84 22.11 0.05
C ILE A 119 -19.92 22.85 -1.29
N ALA A 120 -19.72 24.17 -1.29
CA ALA A 120 -19.68 24.99 -2.49
C ALA A 120 -18.35 24.86 -3.25
N SER A 121 -17.29 24.35 -2.60
CA SER A 121 -16.01 24.10 -3.23
C SER A 121 -16.19 23.01 -4.30
N PRO A 122 -15.76 23.25 -5.55
CA PRO A 122 -15.71 22.19 -6.57
C PRO A 122 -14.73 21.08 -6.17
N PHE A 123 -13.82 21.37 -5.24
CA PHE A 123 -12.83 20.45 -4.71
C PHE A 123 -13.38 19.73 -3.47
N MET A 124 -14.19 18.69 -3.69
CA MET A 124 -14.54 17.74 -2.63
C MET A 124 -13.42 16.72 -2.46
N VAL A 125 -13.17 16.30 -1.21
CA VAL A 125 -12.42 15.08 -0.96
C VAL A 125 -13.25 13.93 -1.53
N TYR A 126 -12.70 13.18 -2.46
CA TYR A 126 -13.38 12.06 -3.09
C TYR A 126 -13.20 10.78 -2.28
N SER A 127 -14.30 10.08 -2.03
CA SER A 127 -14.20 8.72 -1.49
C SER A 127 -13.36 7.82 -2.39
N PRO A 128 -12.68 6.77 -1.87
CA PRO A 128 -11.84 5.90 -2.68
C PRO A 128 -12.55 5.35 -3.94
N ARG A 129 -13.86 5.08 -3.85
CA ARG A 129 -14.68 4.65 -4.99
C ARG A 129 -14.89 5.78 -6.01
N ASN A 130 -15.21 6.98 -5.56
CA ASN A 130 -15.43 8.15 -6.42
C ASN A 130 -14.11 8.62 -7.06
N LEU A 131 -13.03 8.63 -6.28
CA LEU A 131 -11.68 8.92 -6.75
C LEU A 131 -11.30 7.93 -7.85
N LYS A 132 -11.41 6.62 -7.60
CA LYS A 132 -11.16 5.59 -8.61
C LYS A 132 -11.98 5.83 -9.89
N ARG A 133 -13.29 6.07 -9.77
CA ARG A 133 -14.15 6.33 -10.94
C ARG A 133 -13.68 7.53 -11.76
N ARG A 134 -13.30 8.62 -11.10
CA ARG A 134 -12.78 9.82 -11.78
C ARG A 134 -11.43 9.56 -12.45
N LEU A 135 -10.53 8.85 -11.78
CA LEU A 135 -9.22 8.50 -12.33
C LEU A 135 -9.35 7.54 -13.54
N ASP A 136 -10.28 6.58 -13.47
CA ASP A 136 -10.62 5.69 -14.59
C ASP A 136 -11.17 6.50 -15.79
N ASP A 137 -12.09 7.45 -15.57
CA ASP A 137 -12.66 8.33 -16.60
C ASP A 137 -11.60 9.27 -17.22
N TRP A 138 -10.76 9.88 -16.39
CA TRP A 138 -9.67 10.74 -16.85
C TRP A 138 -8.66 9.95 -17.70
N ALA A 139 -8.23 8.78 -17.24
CA ALA A 139 -7.30 7.92 -17.99
C ALA A 139 -7.89 7.49 -19.35
N GLY A 140 -9.20 7.23 -19.39
CA GLY A 140 -9.91 6.95 -20.64
C GLY A 140 -9.93 8.14 -21.61
N LYS A 141 -10.11 9.37 -21.11
CA LYS A 141 -10.17 10.59 -21.93
C LYS A 141 -8.80 11.00 -22.48
N THR A 142 -7.76 10.95 -21.66
CA THR A 142 -6.42 11.40 -22.06
C THR A 142 -5.70 10.41 -22.96
N HIS A 143 -6.23 9.18 -23.12
CA HIS A 143 -5.58 8.06 -23.83
C HIS A 143 -4.16 7.79 -23.32
N SER A 144 -3.85 8.29 -22.12
CA SER A 144 -2.53 8.27 -21.54
C SER A 144 -2.70 7.58 -20.21
N TYR A 145 -2.31 6.31 -20.15
CA TYR A 145 -2.22 5.62 -18.88
C TYR A 145 -0.93 6.06 -18.20
N PRO A 146 -1.02 6.84 -17.11
CA PRO A 146 0.13 7.48 -16.48
C PRO A 146 0.94 6.48 -15.62
N PHE A 147 1.03 5.22 -16.02
CA PHE A 147 1.71 4.22 -15.23
C PHE A 147 3.22 4.47 -15.29
N LEU A 148 3.80 4.69 -14.10
CA LEU A 148 5.21 4.97 -13.90
C LEU A 148 6.15 3.96 -14.59
N LEU A 149 5.68 2.71 -14.74
CA LEU A 149 6.47 1.56 -15.20
C LEU A 149 6.20 1.11 -16.64
N ASN A 150 5.41 1.85 -17.42
CA ASN A 150 5.05 1.41 -18.78
C ASN A 150 6.09 1.79 -19.86
N GLN A 151 7.30 2.20 -19.46
CA GLN A 151 8.38 2.50 -20.41
C GLN A 151 9.40 1.37 -20.38
N SER A 152 9.60 0.73 -21.54
CA SER A 152 10.46 -0.43 -21.80
C SER A 152 11.96 -0.21 -21.61
N ASP A 153 12.34 0.81 -20.84
CA ASP A 153 13.73 1.08 -20.54
C ASP A 153 14.17 -0.02 -19.57
N SER A 154 15.12 -0.86 -19.99
CA SER A 154 15.68 -1.97 -19.21
C SER A 154 16.45 -1.51 -17.95
N GLU A 155 16.24 -0.28 -17.50
CA GLU A 155 16.82 0.25 -16.29
C GLU A 155 15.96 -0.15 -15.09
N SER A 156 16.60 -0.87 -14.16
CA SER A 156 15.97 -1.38 -12.94
C SER A 156 15.61 -0.30 -11.92
N ALA A 157 15.86 0.97 -12.21
CA ALA A 157 15.62 2.09 -11.34
C ALA A 157 15.01 3.26 -12.13
N ILE A 158 13.99 3.88 -11.54
CA ILE A 158 13.42 5.10 -12.12
C ILE A 158 14.40 6.24 -11.83
N SER A 159 14.90 6.90 -12.87
CA SER A 159 15.76 8.06 -12.66
C SER A 159 15.01 9.18 -11.91
N ALA A 160 15.72 9.96 -11.10
CA ALA A 160 15.11 11.06 -10.34
C ALA A 160 14.32 12.02 -11.25
N ASN A 161 14.86 12.35 -12.42
CA ASN A 161 14.18 13.23 -13.39
C ASN A 161 12.88 12.62 -13.93
N LYS A 162 12.85 11.31 -14.21
CA LYS A 162 11.66 10.61 -14.67
C LYS A 162 10.59 10.55 -13.58
N LEU A 163 11.03 10.39 -12.33
CA LEU A 163 10.15 10.42 -11.16
C LEU A 163 9.53 11.82 -10.95
N GLU A 164 10.33 12.89 -11.03
CA GLU A 164 9.82 14.27 -10.93
C GLU A 164 8.86 14.62 -12.07
N ALA A 165 9.17 14.19 -13.29
CA ALA A 165 8.28 14.34 -14.43
C ALA A 165 6.96 13.59 -14.22
N TRP A 166 6.98 12.44 -13.55
CA TRP A 166 5.77 11.71 -13.20
C TRP A 166 4.96 12.39 -12.09
N PHE A 167 5.60 12.94 -11.05
CA PHE A 167 4.88 13.71 -10.04
C PHE A 167 4.19 14.92 -10.66
N SER A 168 4.97 15.82 -11.28
CA SER A 168 4.46 17.11 -11.77
C SER A 168 3.64 16.98 -13.06
N GLY A 169 4.15 16.26 -14.05
CA GLY A 169 3.54 16.18 -15.38
C GLY A 169 2.32 15.26 -15.45
N THR A 170 2.15 14.40 -14.45
CA THR A 170 1.18 13.31 -14.51
C THR A 170 0.26 13.32 -13.30
N ILE A 171 0.77 13.22 -12.07
CA ILE A 171 -0.07 13.14 -10.87
C ILE A 171 -0.72 14.50 -10.57
N GLU A 172 0.08 15.57 -10.54
CA GLU A 172 -0.41 16.92 -10.26
C GLU A 172 -1.30 17.44 -11.39
N ALA A 173 -0.95 17.14 -12.65
CA ALA A 173 -1.79 17.45 -13.82
C ALA A 173 -3.14 16.72 -13.76
N CYS A 174 -3.15 15.41 -13.48
CA CYS A 174 -4.39 14.65 -13.29
C CYS A 174 -5.21 15.21 -12.11
N GLY A 175 -4.53 15.56 -11.02
CA GLY A 175 -5.15 16.18 -9.86
C GLY A 175 -5.86 17.48 -10.21
N GLY A 176 -5.21 18.35 -10.99
CA GLY A 176 -5.81 19.58 -11.51
C GLY A 176 -6.99 19.34 -12.44
N ASP A 177 -6.83 18.47 -13.44
CA ASP A 177 -7.87 18.17 -14.44
C ASP A 177 -9.12 17.51 -13.84
N CYS A 178 -8.94 16.75 -12.76
CA CYS A 178 -10.02 16.03 -12.07
C CYS A 178 -10.60 16.80 -10.88
N ASP A 179 -10.16 18.04 -10.64
CA ASP A 179 -10.51 18.83 -9.45
C ASP A 179 -10.26 18.06 -8.14
N ILE A 180 -9.16 17.30 -8.07
CA ILE A 180 -8.75 16.53 -6.88
C ILE A 180 -7.87 17.41 -6.01
N LEU A 181 -8.25 17.51 -4.73
CA LEU A 181 -7.49 18.25 -3.74
C LEU A 181 -6.05 17.72 -3.60
N PRO A 182 -5.04 18.59 -3.39
CA PRO A 182 -3.67 18.17 -3.14
C PRO A 182 -3.51 17.14 -2.02
N LEU A 183 -4.40 17.17 -1.02
CA LEU A 183 -4.46 16.21 0.08
C LEU A 183 -4.67 14.76 -0.38
N GLN A 184 -5.23 14.54 -1.58
CA GLN A 184 -5.47 13.20 -2.13
C GLN A 184 -4.50 12.82 -3.25
N TRP A 185 -3.52 13.65 -3.58
CA TRP A 185 -2.58 13.34 -4.66
C TRP A 185 -1.73 12.10 -4.35
N ALA A 186 -1.45 11.81 -3.09
CA ALA A 186 -0.84 10.55 -2.68
C ALA A 186 -1.70 9.33 -3.06
N ASP A 187 -3.02 9.43 -2.92
CA ASP A 187 -3.96 8.38 -3.34
C ASP A 187 -4.03 8.24 -4.86
N VAL A 188 -3.99 9.36 -5.58
CA VAL A 188 -3.89 9.37 -7.05
C VAL A 188 -2.60 8.69 -7.50
N ALA A 189 -1.47 9.01 -6.87
CA ALA A 189 -0.19 8.38 -7.16
C ALA A 189 -0.23 6.88 -6.90
N ILE A 190 -0.71 6.43 -5.73
CA ILE A 190 -0.85 5.01 -5.38
C ILE A 190 -1.80 4.30 -6.35
N PHE A 191 -2.86 4.96 -6.80
CA PHE A 191 -3.78 4.41 -7.78
C PHE A 191 -3.06 4.10 -9.10
N PHE A 192 -2.24 5.04 -9.59
CA PHE A 192 -1.46 4.92 -10.82
C PHE A 192 -0.14 4.14 -10.68
N LEU A 193 0.21 3.66 -9.48
CA LEU A 193 1.18 2.57 -9.36
C LEU A 193 0.54 1.33 -10.00
N ALA A 194 1.22 0.77 -11.01
CA ALA A 194 0.55 0.08 -12.11
C ALA A 194 -0.44 -1.02 -11.65
N PRO A 195 -1.58 -1.14 -12.33
CA PRO A 195 -2.73 -1.91 -11.84
C PRO A 195 -2.51 -3.42 -11.87
N GLU A 196 -1.57 -3.93 -12.66
CA GLU A 196 -1.37 -5.37 -12.86
C GLU A 196 0.12 -5.71 -13.08
N GLY A 197 0.57 -6.86 -12.56
CA GLY A 197 1.92 -7.39 -12.76
C GLY A 197 2.96 -6.95 -11.72
N GLU A 198 4.20 -6.79 -12.16
CA GLU A 198 5.38 -6.51 -11.32
C GLU A 198 5.24 -5.24 -10.46
N ALA A 199 4.42 -4.28 -10.90
CA ALA A 199 4.15 -3.05 -10.18
C ALA A 199 3.20 -3.19 -8.98
N GLN A 200 2.48 -4.32 -8.88
CA GLN A 200 1.49 -4.55 -7.84
C GLN A 200 2.14 -4.56 -6.44
N GLU A 201 3.39 -5.00 -6.37
CA GLU A 201 4.11 -5.07 -5.10
C GLU A 201 4.55 -3.67 -4.63
N LEU A 202 4.99 -2.79 -5.54
CA LEU A 202 5.27 -1.39 -5.19
C LEU A 202 4.00 -0.67 -4.71
N LYS A 203 2.86 -0.93 -5.36
CA LYS A 203 1.56 -0.41 -4.91
C LYS A 203 1.23 -0.90 -3.50
N ALA A 204 1.44 -2.18 -3.21
CA ALA A 204 1.22 -2.75 -1.89
C ALA A 204 2.13 -2.12 -0.83
N VAL A 205 3.43 -1.96 -1.14
CA VAL A 205 4.40 -1.28 -0.26
C VAL A 205 3.97 0.15 0.03
N MET A 206 3.62 0.93 -0.98
CA MET A 206 3.17 2.31 -0.76
C MET A 206 1.84 2.37 -0.01
N SER A 207 0.94 1.41 -0.21
CA SER A 207 -0.31 1.33 0.54
C SER A 207 -0.08 1.01 2.02
N GLU A 208 0.83 0.09 2.34
CA GLU A 208 1.21 -0.21 3.74
C GLU A 208 1.85 1.02 4.41
N ARG A 209 2.78 1.68 3.71
CA ARG A 209 3.45 2.89 4.21
C ARG A 209 2.46 4.02 4.45
N LYS A 210 1.44 4.16 3.59
CA LYS A 210 0.33 5.09 3.80
C LYS A 210 -0.36 4.80 5.13
N THR A 211 -0.80 3.56 5.35
CA THR A 211 -1.47 3.17 6.60
C THR A 211 -0.64 3.52 7.82
N ARG A 212 0.66 3.18 7.82
CA ARG A 212 1.56 3.49 8.92
C ARG A 212 1.75 4.99 9.13
N TYR A 213 1.94 5.76 8.06
CA TYR A 213 2.05 7.21 8.12
C TYR A 213 0.81 7.83 8.80
N LEU A 214 -0.39 7.41 8.42
CA LEU A 214 -1.64 7.89 9.00
C LEU A 214 -1.78 7.50 10.48
N GLU A 215 -1.40 6.27 10.83
CA GLU A 215 -1.41 5.79 12.22
C GLU A 215 -0.43 6.55 13.13
N GLU A 216 0.78 6.85 12.65
CA GLU A 216 1.83 7.54 13.41
C GLU A 216 1.54 9.03 13.55
N THR A 217 1.15 9.69 12.45
CA THR A 217 0.93 11.14 12.43
C THR A 217 -0.45 11.55 12.94
N LYS A 218 -1.39 10.60 13.06
CA LYS A 218 -2.81 10.85 13.36
C LYS A 218 -3.49 11.79 12.37
N ARG A 219 -2.98 11.87 11.15
CA ARG A 219 -3.58 12.64 10.05
C ARG A 219 -4.59 11.79 9.30
N SER A 220 -5.51 12.44 8.58
CA SER A 220 -6.47 11.76 7.70
C SER A 220 -5.90 11.48 6.30
N PHE A 221 -4.89 12.24 5.89
CA PHE A 221 -4.27 12.13 4.56
C PHE A 221 -2.74 12.08 4.65
N TRP A 222 -2.14 11.46 3.64
CA TRP A 222 -0.69 11.49 3.46
C TRP A 222 -0.35 12.78 2.72
N ASP A 223 0.31 13.71 3.42
CA ASP A 223 0.76 14.96 2.81
C ASP A 223 1.57 14.68 1.54
N TRP A 224 1.30 15.46 0.49
CA TRP A 224 1.88 15.20 -0.83
C TRP A 224 3.41 15.34 -0.85
N ASP A 225 3.96 16.31 -0.13
CA ASP A 225 5.41 16.49 -0.07
C ASP A 225 6.07 15.36 0.72
N ASP A 226 5.47 14.95 1.83
CA ASP A 226 5.92 13.79 2.61
C ASP A 226 5.86 12.50 1.77
N PHE A 227 4.79 12.31 0.98
CA PHE A 227 4.66 11.17 0.07
C PHE A 227 5.78 11.16 -0.99
N LYS A 228 6.07 12.31 -1.61
CA LYS A 228 7.14 12.40 -2.63
C LYS A 228 8.50 12.05 -2.05
N GLU A 229 8.84 12.59 -0.88
CA GLU A 229 10.11 12.26 -0.18
C GLU A 229 10.19 10.77 0.16
N ASP A 230 9.11 10.20 0.66
CA ASP A 230 9.06 8.78 1.01
C ASP A 230 9.19 7.88 -0.22
N PHE A 231 8.54 8.23 -1.33
CA PHE A 231 8.65 7.50 -2.59
C PHE A 231 10.07 7.61 -3.18
N ARG A 232 10.71 8.78 -3.09
CA ARG A 232 12.13 8.95 -3.48
C ARG A 232 13.05 8.08 -2.62
N LEU A 233 12.77 7.93 -1.34
CA LEU A 233 13.52 7.04 -0.45
C LEU A 233 13.37 5.58 -0.89
N VAL A 234 12.15 5.11 -1.16
CA VAL A 234 11.88 3.76 -1.66
C VAL A 234 12.62 3.51 -2.98
N ASN A 235 12.56 4.46 -3.92
CA ASN A 235 13.24 4.34 -5.21
C ASN A 235 14.78 4.31 -5.08
N ARG A 236 15.37 5.13 -4.18
CA ARG A 236 16.81 5.06 -3.86
C ARG A 236 17.20 3.71 -3.29
N GLN A 237 16.42 3.18 -2.35
CA GLN A 237 16.70 1.86 -1.75
C GLN A 237 16.62 0.74 -2.79
N ALA A 238 15.60 0.73 -3.64
CA ALA A 238 15.49 -0.23 -4.73
C ALA A 238 16.69 -0.18 -5.69
N THR A 239 17.18 1.02 -6.00
CA THR A 239 18.36 1.23 -6.84
C THR A 239 19.62 0.63 -6.23
N GLU A 240 19.87 0.87 -4.94
CA GLU A 240 21.07 0.35 -4.26
C GLU A 240 21.05 -1.18 -4.15
N ILE A 241 19.89 -1.77 -3.89
CA ILE A 241 19.70 -3.24 -3.87
C ILE A 241 19.97 -3.82 -5.26
N SER A 242 19.45 -3.18 -6.31
CA SER A 242 19.68 -3.64 -7.69
C SER A 242 21.15 -3.59 -8.08
N LYS A 243 21.88 -2.53 -7.68
CA LYS A 243 23.33 -2.43 -7.87
C LYS A 243 24.08 -3.52 -7.11
N ALA A 244 23.74 -3.74 -5.84
CA ALA A 244 24.35 -4.78 -5.01
C ALA A 244 24.13 -6.19 -5.60
N ALA A 245 22.93 -6.45 -6.14
CA ALA A 245 22.58 -7.75 -6.74
C ALA A 245 23.30 -8.02 -8.08
N LYS A 246 23.63 -6.98 -8.87
CA LYS A 246 24.40 -7.13 -10.13
C LYS A 246 25.87 -7.44 -9.88
N GLY A 247 26.41 -7.12 -8.70
CA GLY A 247 27.76 -7.51 -8.29
C GLY A 247 27.82 -9.00 -7.93
N LYS A 248 28.30 -9.86 -8.85
CA LYS A 248 28.44 -11.32 -8.66
C LYS A 248 29.20 -11.74 -7.39
N GLU A 249 29.99 -10.86 -6.78
CA GLU A 249 30.82 -11.16 -5.60
C GLU A 249 30.15 -10.89 -4.23
N ASN A 250 28.96 -10.30 -4.16
CA ASN A 250 28.45 -9.73 -2.90
C ASN A 250 27.16 -10.37 -2.37
N LYS A 251 27.06 -11.71 -2.40
CA LYS A 251 25.99 -12.44 -1.71
C LYS A 251 25.97 -12.15 -0.20
N ASP A 252 27.15 -12.00 0.40
CA ASP A 252 27.30 -11.73 1.83
C ASP A 252 26.82 -10.32 2.21
N GLN A 253 27.10 -9.32 1.36
CA GLN A 253 26.60 -7.95 1.58
C GLN A 253 25.08 -7.87 1.42
N LEU A 254 24.50 -8.62 0.48
CA LEU A 254 23.04 -8.68 0.31
C LEU A 254 22.37 -9.32 1.54
N SER A 255 22.97 -10.39 2.08
CA SER A 255 22.52 -11.02 3.32
C SER A 255 22.63 -10.07 4.52
N GLU A 256 23.73 -9.33 4.62
CA GLU A 256 23.96 -8.33 5.67
C GLU A 256 22.99 -7.14 5.55
N PHE A 257 22.70 -6.70 4.33
CA PHE A 257 21.69 -5.66 4.07
C PHE A 257 20.29 -6.11 4.51
N TYR A 258 19.89 -7.34 4.18
CA TYR A 258 18.60 -7.90 4.63
C TYR A 258 18.51 -8.03 6.15
N LYS A 259 19.62 -8.34 6.83
CA LYS A 259 19.69 -8.40 8.29
C LYS A 259 19.57 -7.02 8.93
N ASN A 260 20.24 -6.02 8.37
CA ASN A 260 20.31 -4.67 8.95
C ASN A 260 19.08 -3.81 8.61
N HIS A 261 18.34 -4.19 7.56
CA HIS A 261 17.16 -3.46 7.12
C HIS A 261 15.96 -4.40 6.93
N PRO A 262 15.41 -4.99 8.01
CA PRO A 262 14.30 -5.96 7.91
C PRO A 262 13.05 -5.38 7.24
N PHE A 263 12.79 -4.08 7.42
CA PHE A 263 11.71 -3.38 6.73
C PHE A 263 11.97 -3.23 5.23
N ILE A 264 13.23 -3.04 4.84
CA ILE A 264 13.60 -2.99 3.42
C ILE A 264 13.55 -4.40 2.85
N ALA A 265 13.93 -5.45 3.60
CA ALA A 265 13.84 -6.85 3.17
C ALA A 265 12.43 -7.25 2.70
N ALA A 266 11.41 -6.85 3.48
CA ALA A 266 10.01 -7.08 3.14
C ALA A 266 9.57 -6.32 1.87
N SER A 267 10.10 -5.10 1.65
CA SER A 267 9.84 -4.29 0.46
C SER A 267 10.79 -4.58 -0.73
N ALA A 268 11.90 -5.27 -0.50
CA ALA A 268 12.93 -5.55 -1.49
C ALA A 268 12.57 -6.76 -2.33
N SER A 269 11.82 -7.71 -1.76
CA SER A 269 11.06 -8.69 -2.55
C SER A 269 10.16 -8.00 -3.57
N ALA A 270 9.58 -6.85 -3.23
CA ALA A 270 8.72 -6.06 -4.11
C ALA A 270 9.49 -5.24 -5.17
N GLY A 271 10.64 -4.68 -4.78
CA GLY A 271 11.47 -3.85 -5.66
C GLY A 271 12.35 -4.62 -6.64
N LEU A 272 12.70 -5.88 -6.34
CA LEU A 272 13.56 -6.70 -7.22
C LEU A 272 12.87 -7.10 -8.54
N ILE A 273 11.54 -6.98 -8.60
CA ILE A 273 10.75 -7.41 -9.75
C ILE A 273 10.76 -6.34 -10.86
N ILE A 274 10.80 -5.06 -10.50
CA ILE A 274 10.57 -3.91 -11.41
C ILE A 274 11.67 -3.72 -12.49
N GLY A 275 12.76 -4.50 -12.45
CA GLY A 275 13.94 -4.29 -13.30
C GLY A 275 14.37 -5.43 -14.22
N GLY A 276 13.55 -6.46 -14.45
CA GLY A 276 13.85 -7.52 -15.42
C GLY A 276 14.39 -8.81 -14.81
N SER A 277 13.53 -9.59 -14.15
CA SER A 277 13.89 -10.93 -13.71
C SER A 277 12.75 -11.95 -13.85
N VAL A 278 12.19 -12.05 -15.06
CA VAL A 278 11.41 -13.24 -15.47
C VAL A 278 12.25 -14.53 -15.40
N VAL A 279 13.59 -14.45 -15.37
CA VAL A 279 14.48 -15.62 -15.37
C VAL A 279 15.11 -15.94 -14.01
N LEU A 280 15.25 -14.97 -13.10
CA LEU A 280 15.91 -15.15 -11.79
C LEU A 280 14.93 -15.37 -10.62
N LEU A 281 13.67 -14.95 -10.75
CA LEU A 281 12.63 -15.14 -9.73
C LEU A 281 12.32 -16.60 -9.42
N PRO A 282 12.22 -17.52 -10.40
CA PRO A 282 12.09 -18.94 -10.07
C PRO A 282 13.30 -19.39 -9.25
N ALA A 283 14.52 -19.13 -9.69
CA ALA A 283 15.72 -19.63 -9.03
C ALA A 283 15.93 -19.09 -7.60
N LEU A 284 15.69 -17.79 -7.36
CA LEU A 284 15.82 -17.19 -6.03
C LEU A 284 14.65 -17.52 -5.11
N GLY A 285 13.42 -17.56 -5.65
CA GLY A 285 12.24 -18.02 -4.91
C GLY A 285 12.37 -19.49 -4.50
N VAL A 286 12.86 -20.36 -5.41
CA VAL A 286 13.19 -21.76 -5.13
C VAL A 286 14.27 -21.86 -4.05
N MET A 287 15.34 -21.05 -4.11
CA MET A 287 16.40 -21.08 -3.11
C MET A 287 15.91 -20.64 -1.73
N ALA A 288 15.12 -19.56 -1.65
CA ALA A 288 14.55 -19.09 -0.40
C ALA A 288 13.55 -20.09 0.19
N LEU A 289 12.68 -20.69 -0.64
CA LEU A 289 11.74 -21.73 -0.24
C LEU A 289 12.47 -23.00 0.24
N ASN A 290 13.51 -23.44 -0.46
CA ASN A 290 14.35 -24.56 -0.04
C ASN A 290 15.08 -24.27 1.28
N ALA A 291 15.56 -23.04 1.49
CA ALA A 291 16.21 -22.62 2.73
C ALA A 291 15.23 -22.60 3.93
N ILE A 292 13.96 -22.25 3.70
CA ILE A 292 12.91 -22.30 4.71
C ILE A 292 12.43 -23.75 4.95
N GLY A 293 12.67 -24.65 4.00
CA GLY A 293 12.40 -26.08 4.10
C GLY A 293 11.30 -26.60 3.20
N PHE A 294 10.76 -25.79 2.30
CA PHE A 294 9.81 -26.23 1.27
C PHE A 294 10.60 -26.73 0.06
N THR A 295 10.66 -28.05 -0.11
CA THR A 295 11.35 -28.73 -1.21
C THR A 295 10.36 -29.39 -2.16
N ALA A 296 10.82 -29.89 -3.32
CA ALA A 296 10.00 -30.69 -4.23
C ALA A 296 9.38 -31.94 -3.59
N GLY A 297 10.06 -32.54 -2.61
CA GLY A 297 9.58 -33.71 -1.86
C GLY A 297 8.60 -33.36 -0.73
N GLY A 298 8.21 -32.09 -0.61
CA GLY A 298 7.45 -31.57 0.51
C GLY A 298 8.35 -30.87 1.54
N VAL A 299 7.88 -30.82 2.78
CA VAL A 299 8.55 -30.08 3.86
C VAL A 299 9.71 -30.93 4.38
N LEU A 300 10.93 -30.41 4.28
CA LEU A 300 12.12 -31.08 4.77
C LEU A 300 12.02 -31.28 6.29
N ALA A 301 12.10 -32.52 6.76
CA ALA A 301 12.03 -32.83 8.18
C ALA A 301 13.13 -32.09 8.95
N GLY A 302 12.76 -31.39 10.02
CA GLY A 302 13.70 -30.57 10.83
C GLY A 302 13.96 -29.16 10.31
N SER A 303 13.26 -28.72 9.25
CA SER A 303 13.34 -27.35 8.75
C SER A 303 12.47 -26.35 9.53
N LEU A 304 12.68 -25.05 9.28
CA LEU A 304 11.86 -23.98 9.84
C LEU A 304 10.38 -24.16 9.45
N ALA A 305 10.10 -24.57 8.22
CA ALA A 305 8.76 -24.91 7.75
C ALA A 305 8.14 -26.08 8.56
N ALA A 306 8.94 -27.11 8.89
CA ALA A 306 8.48 -28.21 9.74
C ALA A 306 8.18 -27.73 11.17
N THR A 307 8.98 -26.79 11.70
CA THR A 307 8.73 -26.18 13.01
C THR A 307 7.43 -25.35 13.00
N ILE A 308 7.21 -24.53 11.97
CA ILE A 308 5.99 -23.74 11.81
C ILE A 308 4.77 -24.65 11.66
N GLN A 309 4.87 -25.70 10.85
CA GLN A 309 3.80 -26.69 10.69
C GLN A 309 3.50 -27.38 12.03
N SER A 310 4.52 -27.77 12.79
CA SER A 310 4.37 -28.42 14.08
C SER A 310 3.75 -27.52 15.15
N ILE A 311 3.99 -26.21 15.10
CA ILE A 311 3.50 -25.26 16.10
C ILE A 311 2.10 -24.75 15.76
N LEU A 312 1.85 -24.40 14.50
CA LEU A 312 0.64 -23.66 14.11
C LEU A 312 -0.46 -24.54 13.51
N TYR A 313 -0.09 -25.57 12.74
CA TYR A 313 -1.06 -26.35 11.95
C TYR A 313 -1.26 -27.79 12.47
N GLY A 314 -0.34 -28.28 13.31
CA GLY A 314 -0.35 -29.68 13.73
C GLY A 314 -0.29 -30.64 12.54
N GLY A 315 -0.99 -31.77 12.62
CA GLY A 315 -1.06 -32.76 11.54
C GLY A 315 -1.98 -32.41 10.37
N LEU A 316 -2.66 -31.25 10.39
CA LEU A 316 -3.64 -30.86 9.37
C LEU A 316 -3.04 -29.75 8.48
N THR A 317 -2.56 -30.13 7.29
CA THR A 317 -2.01 -29.20 6.30
C THR A 317 -3.13 -28.66 5.40
N GLY A 318 -3.49 -27.37 5.57
CA GLY A 318 -4.47 -26.68 4.73
C GLY A 318 -4.23 -25.16 4.66
N GLY A 319 -4.77 -24.50 3.64
CA GLY A 319 -4.69 -23.03 3.47
C GLY A 319 -3.35 -22.56 2.86
N LEU A 320 -2.76 -21.49 3.42
CA LEU A 320 -1.50 -20.89 2.94
C LEU A 320 -0.35 -21.91 2.84
N PHE A 321 -0.33 -22.92 3.71
CA PHE A 321 0.68 -23.97 3.68
C PHE A 321 0.62 -24.82 2.39
N SER A 322 -0.59 -25.07 1.88
CA SER A 322 -0.81 -25.78 0.61
C SER A 322 -0.39 -24.93 -0.59
N ILE A 323 -0.49 -23.59 -0.49
CA ILE A 323 0.03 -22.66 -1.51
C ILE A 323 1.56 -22.73 -1.55
N PHE A 324 2.24 -22.67 -0.40
CA PHE A 324 3.70 -22.80 -0.34
C PHE A 324 4.21 -24.18 -0.77
N GLN A 325 3.51 -25.27 -0.40
CA GLN A 325 3.82 -26.61 -0.92
C GLN A 325 3.64 -26.69 -2.44
N SER A 326 2.59 -26.10 -2.99
CA SER A 326 2.36 -26.07 -4.44
C SER A 326 3.44 -25.29 -5.17
N ILE A 327 3.86 -24.13 -4.64
CA ILE A 327 4.95 -23.34 -5.22
C ILE A 327 6.27 -24.12 -5.15
N GLY A 328 6.59 -24.74 -4.00
CA GLY A 328 7.79 -25.57 -3.83
C GLY A 328 7.82 -26.80 -4.75
N ALA A 329 6.67 -27.43 -5.01
CA ALA A 329 6.56 -28.55 -5.94
C ALA A 329 6.71 -28.12 -7.42
N THR A 330 6.23 -26.93 -7.78
CA THR A 330 6.28 -26.41 -9.16
C THR A 330 7.65 -25.83 -9.52
N ALA A 331 8.44 -25.49 -8.50
CA ALA A 331 9.75 -24.85 -8.58
C ALA A 331 10.88 -25.71 -9.21
N VAL A 332 10.70 -27.02 -9.39
CA VAL A 332 11.80 -27.97 -9.68
C VAL A 332 11.84 -28.46 -11.14
N LEU A 333 11.14 -27.82 -12.07
CA LEU A 333 11.24 -28.18 -13.50
C LEU A 333 11.75 -27.00 -14.33
N PRO A 334 13.01 -27.11 -14.81
CA PRO A 334 13.19 -27.43 -16.22
C PRO A 334 14.11 -28.65 -16.42
N GLY A 335 13.58 -29.62 -17.16
CA GLY A 335 14.07 -30.96 -17.51
C GLY A 335 15.54 -31.34 -17.32
N VAL A 336 15.78 -32.43 -16.57
CA VAL A 336 16.38 -33.71 -17.05
C VAL A 336 15.95 -34.84 -16.09
N THR A 337 15.16 -35.80 -16.60
CA THR A 337 14.91 -37.19 -16.15
C THR A 337 15.02 -37.58 -14.67
N ALA A 338 13.91 -37.99 -14.04
CA ALA A 338 13.54 -39.39 -13.80
C ALA A 338 12.59 -39.57 -12.60
N VAL A 339 11.51 -40.32 -12.88
CA VAL A 339 10.58 -40.93 -11.92
C VAL A 339 11.32 -41.90 -10.99
N ALA A 340 11.11 -41.78 -9.67
CA ALA A 340 11.23 -42.88 -8.72
C ALA A 340 10.18 -42.69 -7.61
N GLY A 341 9.50 -43.78 -7.22
CA GLY A 341 8.21 -43.79 -6.50
C GLY A 341 8.20 -43.13 -5.11
N ALA A 342 7.07 -43.01 -4.42
CA ALA A 342 5.85 -43.77 -4.51
C ALA A 342 4.70 -43.05 -3.78
N SER A 343 3.49 -43.32 -4.25
CA SER A 343 2.26 -43.17 -3.49
C SER A 343 2.24 -44.15 -2.32
N THR A 344 2.16 -43.68 -1.08
CA THR A 344 1.36 -44.32 -0.01
C THR A 344 1.06 -43.33 1.10
N ALA A 345 -0.24 -43.14 1.31
CA ALA A 345 -0.83 -42.43 2.42
C ALA A 345 -0.87 -43.31 3.69
N LEU A 346 -0.79 -42.66 4.85
CA LEU A 346 -1.34 -43.05 6.16
C LEU A 346 -0.89 -44.39 6.82
N GLY A 347 -0.28 -44.27 8.00
CA GLY A 347 -0.50 -45.25 9.09
C GLY A 347 0.73 -45.80 9.81
N ALA A 348 0.86 -45.44 11.08
CA ALA A 348 1.46 -46.20 12.19
C ALA A 348 2.88 -46.82 12.02
N GLY A 349 3.89 -46.15 12.59
CA GLY A 349 5.21 -46.74 12.82
C GLY A 349 5.25 -47.58 14.11
N VAL A 350 5.21 -48.90 13.98
CA VAL A 350 5.82 -49.87 14.91
C VAL A 350 6.52 -50.95 14.07
N SER A 351 7.69 -51.38 14.55
CA SER A 351 8.57 -52.46 14.06
C SER A 351 9.57 -52.05 12.97
N SER A 352 10.85 -51.84 13.28
CA SER A 352 11.87 -52.79 13.79
C SER A 352 12.46 -53.68 12.70
N LEU A 353 13.74 -53.39 12.41
CA LEU A 353 14.86 -54.30 12.12
C LEU A 353 14.68 -55.38 11.03
N ILE A 354 15.57 -55.36 10.03
CA ILE A 354 16.60 -56.39 9.77
C ILE A 354 17.33 -56.05 8.45
N ASN A 355 18.61 -55.72 8.58
CA ASN A 355 19.77 -56.36 7.93
C ASN A 355 19.79 -56.59 6.40
N LEU A 356 20.80 -56.00 5.75
CA LEU A 356 21.75 -56.57 4.76
C LEU A 356 22.57 -55.37 4.24
N LYS A 357 23.82 -55.10 4.64
CA LYS A 357 25.05 -55.87 4.43
C LYS A 357 25.12 -56.52 3.04
N MET A 358 25.95 -55.94 2.17
CA MET A 358 27.07 -56.57 1.47
C MET A 358 27.15 -56.29 -0.04
N GLN A 359 28.41 -56.08 -0.46
CA GLN A 359 29.01 -56.10 -1.80
C GLN A 359 29.00 -54.77 -2.57
N ARG A 360 30.12 -54.05 -2.78
CA ARG A 360 31.52 -54.37 -3.19
C ARG A 360 31.68 -54.44 -4.72
N GLY A 361 32.59 -53.59 -5.21
CA GLY A 361 33.31 -53.68 -6.48
C GLY A 361 32.74 -52.75 -7.56
N MET A 362 33.50 -52.22 -8.52
CA MET A 362 34.94 -52.19 -8.85
C MET A 362 35.02 -51.39 -10.17
N GLY A 363 36.17 -50.78 -10.49
CA GLY A 363 36.46 -50.11 -11.78
C GLY A 363 36.50 -48.59 -11.63
N GLU A 364 37.64 -47.90 -11.57
CA GLU A 364 38.94 -48.05 -12.26
C GLU A 364 38.82 -47.88 -13.78
N ASP A 365 39.76 -47.09 -14.33
CA ASP A 365 39.99 -46.69 -15.73
C ASP A 365 39.14 -45.49 -16.17
N GLY A 366 39.67 -44.35 -16.62
CA GLY A 366 41.00 -43.97 -17.06
C GLY A 366 40.84 -42.93 -18.17
N GLN A 367 41.84 -42.06 -18.30
CA GLN A 367 42.39 -41.58 -19.58
C GLN A 367 42.14 -40.12 -20.04
N ASP A 368 43.27 -39.40 -19.98
CA ASP A 368 43.93 -38.51 -20.95
C ASP A 368 43.29 -37.20 -21.45
N ASP A 369 43.98 -36.12 -21.05
CA ASP A 369 44.74 -35.20 -21.90
C ASP A 369 44.07 -34.62 -23.16
N ARG A 370 43.95 -33.29 -23.15
CA ARG A 370 44.45 -32.44 -24.25
C ARG A 370 44.66 -31.01 -23.77
N GLU A 371 45.94 -30.66 -23.69
CA GLU A 371 46.48 -29.31 -23.85
C GLU A 371 46.31 -28.82 -25.31
N ASP A 372 46.81 -27.61 -25.58
CA ASP A 372 46.82 -26.81 -26.82
C ASP A 372 45.74 -25.72 -26.78
N GLY A 373 46.01 -24.44 -26.49
CA GLY A 373 47.21 -23.64 -26.75
C GLY A 373 47.01 -22.87 -28.05
N GLU A 374 46.79 -21.54 -27.98
CA GLU A 374 47.42 -20.57 -28.87
C GLU A 374 47.04 -19.12 -28.48
N ASP A 375 48.10 -18.38 -28.18
CA ASP A 375 48.19 -16.94 -28.03
C ASP A 375 47.95 -16.23 -29.37
N ASP A 376 47.29 -15.07 -29.34
CA ASP A 376 47.34 -14.12 -30.45
C ASP A 376 47.59 -12.70 -29.89
N PRO A 377 48.74 -12.06 -30.19
CA PRO A 377 49.10 -10.74 -29.68
C PRO A 377 48.62 -9.60 -30.59
N ILE A 378 48.02 -8.59 -29.95
CA ILE A 378 48.30 -7.15 -30.12
C ILE A 378 48.51 -6.66 -31.56
N ALA A 379 47.46 -6.08 -32.16
CA ALA A 379 47.58 -5.08 -33.20
C ALA A 379 47.24 -3.69 -32.63
N THR A 380 48.28 -2.90 -32.40
CA THR A 380 48.25 -1.48 -32.05
C THR A 380 47.65 -0.66 -33.19
N ARG A 381 46.62 0.14 -32.90
CA ARG A 381 46.08 1.14 -33.84
C ARG A 381 46.62 2.52 -33.45
N PRO A 382 47.17 3.30 -34.40
CA PRO A 382 47.79 4.60 -34.11
C PRO A 382 46.76 5.69 -33.77
N PRO A 383 47.10 6.66 -32.90
CA PRO A 383 46.28 7.84 -32.65
C PRO A 383 46.62 8.97 -33.62
N SER A 384 45.62 9.74 -34.07
CA SER A 384 45.65 11.18 -34.42
C SER A 384 44.39 11.59 -35.22
N PRO A 385 43.98 12.87 -35.28
CA PRO A 385 44.60 14.07 -34.72
C PRO A 385 43.69 14.94 -33.83
N VAL A 386 44.39 15.74 -33.02
CA VAL A 386 43.94 16.96 -32.34
C VAL A 386 43.27 17.93 -33.32
N LEU A 387 42.06 18.38 -33.01
CA LEU A 387 41.48 19.59 -33.58
C LEU A 387 41.75 20.76 -32.64
N SER A 388 42.51 21.70 -33.17
CA SER A 388 42.90 22.97 -32.57
C SER A 388 41.70 23.92 -32.50
N GLU A 389 41.69 24.74 -31.45
CA GLU A 389 40.90 25.96 -31.31
C GLU A 389 41.07 26.91 -32.51
N THR A 390 39.99 27.58 -32.92
CA THR A 390 39.97 29.01 -33.29
C THR A 390 38.54 29.49 -33.59
N LEU A 391 37.88 30.06 -32.58
CA LEU A 391 37.22 31.39 -32.56
C LEU A 391 36.26 31.51 -31.37
#